data_AF-A0A1Z4I964-F1
#
_entry.id   AF-A0A1Z4I964-F1
#
_cell.length_a   1.000
_cell.length_b   1.000
_cell.length_c   1.000
_cell.angle_alpha   90.00
_cell.angle_beta   90.00
_cell.angle_gamma   90.00
#
_symmetry.space_group_name_H-M   'P 1'
#
loop_
_entity.id
_entity.type
_entity.pdbx_description
1 polymer ?
#
loop_
_entity_poly.entity_id
_entity_poly.type
_entity_poly.pdbx_seq_one_letter_code
_entity_poly.pdbx_strand_id
1 'polypeptide(L)'
;MVKQRLDTLLVELNLCNSRALAQRLIQAGEVTVNAQVIDKAGTEVDVAAQIKIKERSRFVSRGGEKLAKALESFAIPVTGRVCLDGGISTGGFTDCLLQAGAKLVYGIDVGYGQTDWGLRNNPQVILRERTNLRQLQPEDLFGEGDVVPDLAVVDVSFISLTKILPAVWRLTQSPREAVLLVKPQFEVGKSRVGKKGVVRDPRDQADAIFQVWQVAEELGWKYKGLTWSPITGPAGNVEYLLWLNMESETPPPDLIAIQQITKLAMDEFSNS
;
A
#
# COMPACT_ATOMS: atom_id res chain seq x y z
N MET A 1 -17.13 -26.77 27.02
CA MET A 1 -16.52 -26.48 25.71
C MET A 1 -15.31 -27.39 25.57
N VAL A 2 -15.17 -28.05 24.42
CA VAL A 2 -14.00 -28.87 24.13
C VAL A 2 -12.82 -27.93 23.94
N LYS A 3 -11.75 -28.16 24.70
CA LYS A 3 -10.52 -27.38 24.58
C LYS A 3 -9.42 -28.24 24.02
N GLN A 4 -8.56 -27.64 23.22
CA GLN A 4 -7.43 -28.31 22.62
C GLN A 4 -6.23 -27.39 22.58
N ARG A 5 -5.03 -27.98 22.60
CA ARG A 5 -3.78 -27.25 22.41
C ARG A 5 -3.77 -26.54 21.06
N LEU A 6 -3.44 -25.25 21.08
CA LEU A 6 -3.42 -24.39 19.90
C LEU A 6 -2.53 -24.94 18.77
N ASP A 7 -1.34 -25.50 19.09
CA ASP A 7 -0.44 -26.07 18.10
C ASP A 7 -1.03 -27.27 17.33
N THR A 8 -1.78 -28.13 18.00
CA THR A 8 -2.50 -29.24 17.37
C THR A 8 -3.71 -28.75 16.59
N LEU A 9 -4.50 -27.85 17.18
CA LEU A 9 -5.71 -27.32 16.58
C LEU A 9 -5.43 -26.58 15.25
N LEU A 10 -4.32 -25.83 15.17
CA LEU A 10 -3.90 -25.17 13.92
C LEU A 10 -3.65 -26.16 12.77
N VAL A 11 -3.14 -27.36 13.06
CA VAL A 11 -2.89 -28.39 12.03
C VAL A 11 -4.20 -29.07 11.62
N GLU A 12 -5.06 -29.39 12.60
CA GLU A 12 -6.37 -30.01 12.32
C GLU A 12 -7.31 -29.09 11.53
N LEU A 13 -7.26 -27.78 11.77
CA LEU A 13 -7.98 -26.78 10.99
C LEU A 13 -7.33 -26.48 9.63
N ASN A 14 -6.26 -27.20 9.25
CA ASN A 14 -5.47 -26.96 8.03
C ASN A 14 -4.90 -25.53 7.91
N LEU A 15 -4.73 -24.83 9.04
CA LEU A 15 -4.10 -23.50 9.07
C LEU A 15 -2.56 -23.60 9.04
N CYS A 16 -2.00 -24.75 9.45
CA CYS A 16 -0.58 -25.06 9.39
C CYS A 16 -0.37 -26.46 8.79
N ASN A 17 0.64 -26.62 7.95
CA ASN A 17 1.00 -27.93 7.37
C ASN A 17 1.77 -28.85 8.34
N SER A 18 2.19 -28.37 9.50
CA SER A 18 2.90 -29.14 10.51
C SER A 18 2.80 -28.51 11.90
N ARG A 19 2.91 -29.33 12.96
CA ARG A 19 2.96 -28.83 14.34
C ARG A 19 4.19 -27.96 14.60
N ALA A 20 5.32 -28.25 13.95
CA ALA A 20 6.54 -27.45 14.08
C ALA A 20 6.34 -26.03 13.53
N LEU A 21 5.69 -25.89 12.38
CA LEU A 21 5.32 -24.58 11.84
C LEU A 21 4.34 -23.86 12.77
N ALA A 22 3.31 -24.55 13.26
CA ALA A 22 2.34 -23.98 14.21
C ALA A 22 3.03 -23.43 15.47
N GLN A 23 3.93 -24.19 16.08
CA GLN A 23 4.70 -23.76 17.26
C GLN A 23 5.54 -22.52 16.99
N ARG A 24 6.23 -22.48 15.84
CA ARG A 24 7.05 -21.34 15.43
C ARG A 24 6.21 -20.06 15.26
N LEU A 25 5.06 -20.17 14.61
CA LEU A 25 4.16 -19.03 14.39
C LEU A 25 3.56 -18.53 15.71
N ILE A 26 3.15 -19.44 16.59
CA ILE A 26 2.65 -19.09 17.92
C ILE A 26 3.75 -18.35 18.70
N GLN A 27 4.96 -18.91 18.81
CA GLN A 27 6.08 -18.29 19.52
C GLN A 27 6.49 -16.92 18.94
N ALA A 28 6.31 -16.72 17.63
CA ALA A 28 6.54 -15.44 16.97
C ALA A 28 5.43 -14.40 17.21
N GLY A 29 4.38 -14.74 17.98
CA GLY A 29 3.21 -13.90 18.18
C GLY A 29 2.38 -13.70 16.90
N GLU A 30 2.50 -14.62 15.94
CA GLU A 30 1.83 -14.57 14.64
C GLU A 30 0.46 -15.27 14.68
N VAL A 31 -0.03 -15.70 15.84
CA VAL A 31 -1.33 -16.36 15.98
C VAL A 31 -2.20 -15.59 16.96
N THR A 32 -3.42 -15.28 16.53
CA THR A 32 -4.44 -14.69 17.39
C THR A 32 -5.62 -15.64 17.58
N VAL A 33 -6.17 -15.65 18.79
CA VAL A 33 -7.35 -16.41 19.18
C VAL A 33 -8.34 -15.42 19.78
N ASN A 34 -9.52 -15.26 19.17
CA ASN A 34 -10.50 -14.24 19.54
C ASN A 34 -9.87 -12.84 19.68
N ALA A 35 -9.06 -12.46 18.68
CA ALA A 35 -8.31 -11.21 18.60
C ALA A 35 -7.22 -10.98 19.68
N GLN A 36 -6.88 -11.99 20.48
CA GLN A 36 -5.75 -11.94 21.42
C GLN A 36 -4.56 -12.73 20.87
N VAL A 37 -3.36 -12.13 20.91
CA VAL A 37 -2.12 -12.83 20.54
C VAL A 37 -1.84 -13.92 21.56
N ILE A 38 -1.64 -15.14 21.08
CA ILE A 38 -1.20 -16.28 21.90
C ILE A 38 0.24 -16.61 21.49
N ASP A 39 1.13 -16.66 22.49
CA ASP A 39 2.57 -16.88 22.30
C ASP A 39 3.06 -18.24 22.84
N LYS A 40 2.18 -19.00 23.51
CA LYS A 40 2.45 -20.33 24.05
C LYS A 40 1.73 -21.41 23.25
N ALA A 41 2.51 -22.25 22.57
CA ALA A 41 1.99 -23.34 21.73
C ALA A 41 1.04 -24.30 22.45
N GLY A 42 1.31 -24.58 23.72
CA GLY A 42 0.51 -25.48 24.53
C GLY A 42 -0.73 -24.85 25.17
N THR A 43 -1.08 -23.62 24.82
CA THR A 43 -2.29 -22.97 25.34
C THR A 43 -3.51 -23.75 24.88
N GLU A 44 -4.35 -24.16 25.83
CA GLU A 44 -5.63 -24.80 25.53
C GLU A 44 -6.67 -23.73 25.17
N VAL A 45 -7.19 -23.82 23.95
CA VAL A 45 -8.18 -22.90 23.39
C VAL A 45 -9.45 -23.65 23.05
N ASP A 46 -10.58 -22.94 23.03
CA ASP A 46 -11.84 -23.50 22.55
C ASP A 46 -11.68 -23.87 21.06
N VAL A 47 -12.11 -25.08 20.70
CA VAL A 47 -12.11 -25.53 19.29
C VAL A 47 -13.01 -24.68 18.39
N ALA A 48 -13.97 -23.96 18.97
CA ALA A 48 -14.84 -23.01 18.28
C ALA A 48 -14.28 -21.55 18.27
N ALA A 49 -13.10 -21.31 18.85
CA ALA A 49 -12.52 -19.97 18.86
C ALA A 49 -12.17 -19.50 17.43
N GLN A 50 -12.27 -18.20 17.19
CA GLN A 50 -11.81 -17.61 15.94
C GLN A 50 -10.29 -17.51 15.96
N ILE A 51 -9.62 -18.34 15.17
CA ILE A 51 -8.16 -18.38 15.08
C ILE A 51 -7.73 -17.72 13.77
N LYS A 52 -6.83 -16.73 13.86
CA LYS A 52 -6.22 -16.08 12.69
C LYS A 52 -4.71 -16.18 12.80
N ILE A 53 -4.06 -16.72 11.77
CA ILE A 53 -2.61 -16.65 11.59
C ILE A 53 -2.32 -15.35 10.84
N LYS A 54 -1.30 -14.61 11.30
CA LYS A 54 -0.78 -13.44 10.62
C LYS A 54 -0.15 -13.89 9.30
N GLU A 55 -0.79 -13.55 8.20
CA GLU A 55 -0.21 -13.75 6.88
C GLU A 55 1.13 -13.00 6.79
N ARG A 56 2.18 -13.73 6.42
CA ARG A 56 3.45 -13.12 6.05
C ARG A 56 3.28 -12.60 4.63
N SER A 57 3.39 -11.27 4.48
CA SER A 57 3.41 -10.67 3.15
C SER A 57 4.55 -11.30 2.34
N ARG A 58 4.32 -11.51 1.05
CA ARG A 58 5.37 -11.93 0.11
C ARG A 58 6.46 -10.86 -0.07
N PHE A 59 6.22 -9.67 0.46
CA PHE A 59 7.12 -8.53 0.42
C PHE A 59 7.68 -8.21 1.82
N VAL A 60 8.76 -7.42 1.87
CA VAL A 60 9.38 -6.94 3.12
C VAL A 60 8.41 -6.19 4.06
N SER A 61 7.28 -5.71 3.55
CA SER A 61 6.19 -5.17 4.36
C SER A 61 4.83 -5.40 3.74
N ARG A 62 3.77 -5.35 4.56
CA ARG A 62 2.37 -5.44 4.09
C ARG A 62 2.00 -4.37 3.05
N GLY A 63 2.76 -3.29 2.96
CA GLY A 63 2.56 -2.28 1.92
C GLY A 63 2.63 -2.88 0.52
N GLY A 64 3.53 -3.84 0.28
CA GLY A 64 3.68 -4.46 -1.03
C GLY A 64 2.40 -5.13 -1.56
N GLU A 65 1.53 -5.67 -0.69
CA GLU A 65 0.26 -6.25 -1.13
C GLU A 65 -0.68 -5.22 -1.76
N LYS A 66 -0.59 -3.95 -1.33
CA LYS A 66 -1.40 -2.88 -1.92
C LYS A 66 -0.97 -2.60 -3.36
N LEU A 67 0.32 -2.46 -3.58
CA LEU A 67 0.84 -2.22 -4.93
C LEU A 67 0.62 -3.45 -5.81
N ALA A 68 0.81 -4.66 -5.29
CA ALA A 68 0.56 -5.88 -6.04
C ALA A 68 -0.89 -5.98 -6.53
N LYS A 69 -1.87 -5.63 -5.69
CA LYS A 69 -3.28 -5.51 -6.12
C LYS A 69 -3.45 -4.50 -7.25
N ALA A 70 -2.80 -3.34 -7.19
CA ALA A 70 -2.87 -2.34 -8.27
C ALA A 70 -2.27 -2.87 -9.57
N LEU A 71 -1.07 -3.46 -9.53
CA LEU A 71 -0.41 -3.99 -10.72
C LEU A 71 -1.24 -5.09 -11.39
N GLU A 72 -1.85 -5.97 -10.60
CA GLU A 72 -2.73 -7.03 -11.08
C GLU A 72 -4.06 -6.48 -11.63
N SER A 73 -4.77 -5.67 -10.84
CA SER A 73 -6.11 -5.16 -11.20
C SER A 73 -6.07 -4.27 -12.44
N PHE A 74 -4.98 -3.54 -12.63
CA PHE A 74 -4.79 -2.60 -13.73
C PHE A 74 -3.92 -3.17 -14.86
N ALA A 75 -3.43 -4.40 -14.72
CA ALA A 75 -2.51 -5.04 -15.67
C ALA A 75 -1.33 -4.14 -16.07
N ILE A 76 -0.69 -3.50 -15.09
CA ILE A 76 0.41 -2.55 -15.33
C ILE A 76 1.69 -3.33 -15.65
N PRO A 77 2.29 -3.17 -16.84
CA PRO A 77 3.59 -3.77 -17.13
C PRO A 77 4.69 -3.04 -16.36
N VAL A 78 5.52 -3.81 -15.64
CA VAL A 78 6.65 -3.29 -14.85
C VAL A 78 8.01 -3.75 -15.38
N THR A 79 8.07 -4.91 -16.04
CA THR A 79 9.32 -5.50 -16.54
C THR A 79 10.16 -4.51 -17.34
N GLY A 80 11.40 -4.30 -16.90
CA GLY A 80 12.38 -3.43 -17.56
C GLY A 80 12.22 -1.93 -17.30
N ARG A 81 11.17 -1.51 -16.59
CA ARG A 81 10.90 -0.09 -16.30
C ARG A 81 11.81 0.46 -15.20
N VAL A 82 11.98 1.78 -15.22
CA VAL A 82 12.60 2.53 -14.13
C VAL A 82 11.48 3.20 -13.34
N CYS A 83 11.47 2.98 -12.04
CA CYS A 83 10.37 3.38 -11.18
C CYS A 83 10.80 4.38 -10.10
N LEU A 84 9.85 5.20 -9.65
CA LEU A 84 9.98 6.08 -8.49
C LEU A 84 9.04 5.58 -7.38
N ASP A 85 9.57 5.25 -6.21
CA ASP A 85 8.79 4.93 -5.01
C ASP A 85 8.81 6.14 -4.06
N GLY A 86 7.72 6.91 -4.09
CA GLY A 86 7.51 8.08 -3.25
C GLY A 86 6.94 7.70 -1.88
N GLY A 87 7.80 7.56 -0.89
CA GLY A 87 7.45 7.08 0.46
C GLY A 87 7.87 5.63 0.70
N ILE A 88 9.09 5.25 0.32
CA ILE A 88 9.58 3.86 0.35
C ILE A 88 9.41 3.20 1.73
N SER A 89 9.62 3.92 2.84
CA SER A 89 9.55 3.43 4.21
C SER A 89 10.36 2.13 4.39
N THR A 90 9.74 1.04 4.87
CA THR A 90 10.37 -0.29 4.94
C THR A 90 10.72 -0.88 3.57
N GLY A 91 10.03 -0.46 2.51
CA GLY A 91 10.31 -0.83 1.12
C GLY A 91 9.34 -1.82 0.48
N GLY A 92 8.12 -1.95 1.00
CA GLY A 92 7.14 -2.91 0.47
C GLY A 92 6.76 -2.67 -0.99
N PHE A 93 6.60 -1.41 -1.40
CA PHE A 93 6.30 -1.04 -2.80
C PHE A 93 7.52 -1.30 -3.70
N THR A 94 8.70 -0.84 -3.29
CA THR A 94 9.97 -1.13 -3.99
C THR A 94 10.21 -2.63 -4.19
N ASP A 95 10.02 -3.46 -3.16
CA ASP A 95 10.15 -4.93 -3.27
C ASP A 95 9.12 -5.50 -4.26
N CYS A 96 7.88 -5.02 -4.22
CA CYS A 96 6.86 -5.41 -5.19
C CYS A 96 7.24 -5.04 -6.64
N LEU A 97 7.79 -3.85 -6.88
CA LEU A 97 8.28 -3.43 -8.19
C LEU A 97 9.43 -4.30 -8.68
N LEU A 98 10.41 -4.59 -7.82
CA LEU A 98 11.57 -5.43 -8.17
C LEU A 98 11.13 -6.87 -8.50
N GLN A 99 10.25 -7.46 -7.68
CA GLN A 99 9.68 -8.78 -7.95
C GLN A 99 8.84 -8.80 -9.24
N ALA A 100 8.21 -7.67 -9.61
CA ALA A 100 7.50 -7.49 -10.88
C ALA A 100 8.43 -7.17 -12.07
N GLY A 101 9.75 -7.16 -11.87
CA GLY A 101 10.74 -7.03 -12.94
C GLY A 101 11.22 -5.61 -13.23
N ALA A 102 11.01 -4.66 -12.33
CA ALA A 102 11.57 -3.31 -12.48
C ALA A 102 13.09 -3.38 -12.64
N LYS A 103 13.63 -2.61 -13.59
CA LYS A 103 15.06 -2.53 -13.85
C LYS A 103 15.79 -1.78 -12.74
N LEU A 104 15.18 -0.71 -12.24
CA LEU A 104 15.74 0.22 -11.25
C LEU A 104 14.59 0.92 -10.51
N VAL A 105 14.75 1.14 -9.20
CA VAL A 105 13.78 1.87 -8.37
C VAL A 105 14.49 2.99 -7.61
N TYR A 106 14.03 4.23 -7.77
CA TYR A 106 14.40 5.36 -6.93
C TYR A 106 13.47 5.41 -5.73
N GLY A 107 13.98 5.06 -4.55
CA GLY A 107 13.22 5.04 -3.30
C GLY A 107 13.42 6.33 -2.50
N ILE A 108 12.37 7.12 -2.32
CA ILE A 108 12.43 8.41 -1.62
C ILE A 108 11.73 8.32 -0.28
N ASP A 109 12.40 8.71 0.80
CA ASP A 109 11.79 8.80 2.14
C ASP A 109 12.24 10.04 2.91
N VAL A 110 11.33 10.58 3.73
CA VAL A 110 11.64 11.65 4.70
C VAL A 110 12.30 11.12 5.97
N GLY A 111 12.07 9.86 6.31
CA GLY A 111 12.66 9.13 7.41
C GLY A 111 14.07 8.65 7.12
N TYR A 112 14.62 7.91 8.09
CA TYR A 112 15.97 7.36 8.02
C TYR A 112 16.03 6.02 8.75
N GLY A 113 16.74 5.05 8.18
CA GLY A 113 17.03 3.76 8.79
C GLY A 113 15.84 2.79 8.84
N GLN A 114 14.80 3.02 8.04
CA GLN A 114 13.58 2.19 8.06
C GLN A 114 13.57 1.13 6.96
N THR A 115 14.23 1.40 5.84
CA THR A 115 14.26 0.50 4.67
C THR A 115 14.97 -0.80 5.00
N ASP A 116 14.36 -1.92 4.58
CA ASP A 116 14.90 -3.26 4.73
C ASP A 116 16.36 -3.35 4.25
N TRP A 117 17.17 -4.13 4.97
CA TRP A 117 18.61 -4.22 4.71
C TRP A 117 18.91 -4.82 3.34
N GLY A 118 18.11 -5.78 2.87
CA GLY A 118 18.25 -6.36 1.54
C GLY A 118 18.01 -5.33 0.45
N LEU A 119 16.95 -4.54 0.56
CA LEU A 119 16.65 -3.46 -0.39
C LEU A 119 17.69 -2.34 -0.36
N ARG A 120 18.15 -1.94 0.82
CA ARG A 120 19.18 -0.90 0.97
C ARG A 120 20.47 -1.24 0.23
N ASN A 121 20.83 -2.52 0.20
CA ASN A 121 22.05 -2.99 -0.46
C ASN A 121 21.78 -3.57 -1.86
N ASN A 122 20.55 -3.46 -2.37
CA ASN A 122 20.22 -3.95 -3.70
C ASN A 122 20.72 -2.96 -4.76
N PRO A 123 21.54 -3.39 -5.75
CA PRO A 123 22.07 -2.50 -6.78
C PRO A 123 20.99 -1.90 -7.71
N GLN A 124 19.78 -2.46 -7.71
CA GLN A 124 18.63 -1.93 -8.45
C GLN A 124 17.81 -0.92 -7.64
N VAL A 125 18.29 -0.50 -6.46
CA VAL A 125 17.62 0.50 -5.62
C VAL A 125 18.53 1.70 -5.41
N ILE A 126 18.08 2.87 -5.83
CA ILE A 126 18.70 4.15 -5.51
C ILE A 126 17.90 4.78 -4.36
N LEU A 127 18.42 4.61 -3.15
CA LEU A 127 17.78 5.11 -1.94
C LEU A 127 18.14 6.57 -1.67
N ARG A 128 17.14 7.40 -1.37
CA ARG A 128 17.25 8.79 -0.91
C ARG A 128 16.40 8.99 0.34
N GLU A 129 17.04 8.80 1.50
CA GLU A 129 16.46 9.07 2.81
C GLU A 129 16.62 10.54 3.22
N ARG A 130 15.91 10.95 4.27
CA ARG A 130 15.89 12.35 4.75
C ARG A 130 15.57 13.36 3.64
N THR A 131 14.81 12.93 2.65
CA THR A 131 14.53 13.69 1.43
C THR A 131 13.04 13.97 1.34
N ASN A 132 12.68 15.25 1.29
CA ASN A 132 11.28 15.65 1.14
C ASN A 132 10.89 15.63 -0.34
N LEU A 133 10.14 14.60 -0.74
CA LEU A 133 9.66 14.42 -2.12
C LEU A 133 9.00 15.69 -2.70
N ARG A 134 8.25 16.45 -1.89
CA ARG A 134 7.58 17.69 -2.34
C ARG A 134 8.57 18.71 -2.90
N GLN A 135 9.75 18.81 -2.30
CA GLN A 135 10.76 19.83 -2.59
C GLN A 135 11.83 19.34 -3.56
N LEU A 136 11.93 18.03 -3.77
CA LEU A 136 12.94 17.40 -4.60
C LEU A 136 12.86 17.89 -6.04
N GLN A 137 14.01 18.28 -6.60
CA GLN A 137 14.14 18.63 -8.01
C GLN A 137 14.86 17.52 -8.80
N PRO A 138 14.64 17.43 -10.13
CA PRO A 138 15.32 16.44 -10.96
C PRO A 138 16.84 16.48 -10.82
N GLU A 139 17.43 17.67 -10.69
CA GLU A 139 18.88 17.86 -10.60
C GLU A 139 19.49 17.36 -9.29
N ASP A 140 18.67 17.24 -8.23
CA ASP A 140 19.07 16.70 -6.93
C ASP A 140 19.00 15.16 -6.90
N LEU A 141 18.20 14.56 -7.80
CA LEU A 141 17.95 13.13 -7.83
C LEU A 141 18.77 12.40 -8.90
N PHE A 142 18.84 12.98 -10.10
CA PHE A 142 19.39 12.36 -11.30
C PHE A 142 20.74 12.96 -11.67
N GLY A 143 21.73 12.11 -11.95
CA GLY A 143 22.99 12.49 -12.56
C GLY A 143 22.92 12.55 -14.09
N GLU A 144 24.03 12.98 -14.70
CA GLU A 144 24.17 12.93 -16.16
C GLU A 144 24.15 11.47 -16.66
N GLY A 145 23.22 11.17 -17.57
CA GLY A 145 23.04 9.83 -18.13
C GLY A 145 22.15 8.89 -17.32
N ASP A 146 21.63 9.32 -16.17
CA ASP A 146 20.65 8.55 -15.41
C ASP A 146 19.32 8.44 -16.18
N VAL A 147 18.69 7.27 -16.08
CA VAL A 147 17.39 7.03 -16.69
C VAL A 147 16.30 7.54 -15.76
N VAL A 148 15.51 8.49 -16.23
CA VAL A 148 14.39 9.06 -15.46
C VAL A 148 13.25 8.03 -15.35
N PRO A 149 12.58 7.90 -14.19
CA PRO A 149 11.45 6.99 -14.03
C PRO A 149 10.29 7.32 -14.99
N ASP A 150 9.63 6.29 -15.50
CA ASP A 150 8.38 6.42 -16.28
C ASP A 150 7.15 5.94 -15.48
N LEU A 151 7.35 5.22 -14.37
CA LEU A 151 6.33 4.78 -13.43
C LEU A 151 6.62 5.31 -12.02
N ALA A 152 5.68 6.04 -11.44
CA ALA A 152 5.71 6.39 -10.03
C ALA A 152 4.71 5.56 -9.22
N VAL A 153 5.09 5.18 -8.01
CA VAL A 153 4.20 4.62 -7.00
C VAL A 153 4.32 5.48 -5.74
N VAL A 154 3.20 5.85 -5.12
CA VAL A 154 3.20 6.82 -4.02
C VAL A 154 2.40 6.30 -2.83
N ASP A 155 3.08 6.05 -1.70
CA ASP A 155 2.50 5.67 -0.41
C ASP A 155 3.04 6.61 0.69
N VAL A 156 2.49 7.82 0.77
CA VAL A 156 2.89 8.82 1.77
C VAL A 156 1.87 8.92 2.91
N SER A 157 2.31 9.39 4.07
CA SER A 157 1.45 9.63 5.24
C SER A 157 1.59 11.06 5.75
N PHE A 158 0.55 11.57 6.42
CA PHE A 158 0.53 12.92 7.02
C PHE A 158 0.67 14.08 6.03
N ILE A 159 0.51 13.83 4.73
CA ILE A 159 0.48 14.82 3.66
C ILE A 159 -0.56 14.42 2.62
N SER A 160 -1.23 15.41 2.04
CA SER A 160 -2.14 15.22 0.93
C SER A 160 -1.37 14.98 -0.37
N LEU A 161 -1.82 14.04 -1.19
CA LEU A 161 -1.28 13.75 -2.52
C LEU A 161 -1.31 14.97 -3.44
N THR A 162 -2.28 15.88 -3.27
CA THR A 162 -2.35 17.15 -4.02
C THR A 162 -1.07 17.97 -3.95
N LYS A 163 -0.32 17.85 -2.83
CA LYS A 163 0.97 18.54 -2.62
C LYS A 163 2.16 17.77 -3.17
N ILE A 164 2.01 16.48 -3.45
CA ILE A 164 3.07 15.59 -3.92
C ILE A 164 3.05 15.47 -5.46
N LEU A 165 1.86 15.47 -6.06
CA LEU A 165 1.65 15.30 -7.50
C LEU A 165 2.52 16.21 -8.39
N PRO A 166 2.73 17.51 -8.08
CA PRO A 166 3.63 18.35 -8.89
C PRO A 166 5.08 17.85 -8.93
N ALA A 167 5.57 17.28 -7.82
CA ALA A 167 6.92 16.71 -7.77
C ALA A 167 6.98 15.40 -8.55
N VAL A 168 5.97 14.53 -8.42
CA VAL A 168 5.88 13.27 -9.19
C VAL A 168 5.89 13.55 -10.70
N TRP A 169 5.15 14.57 -11.15
CA TRP A 169 5.15 14.98 -12.55
C TRP A 169 6.54 15.40 -13.06
N ARG A 170 7.27 16.23 -12.28
CA ARG A 170 8.62 16.68 -12.66
C ARG A 170 9.66 15.55 -12.61
N LEU A 171 9.52 14.60 -11.69
CA LEU A 171 10.46 13.50 -11.47
C LEU A 171 10.19 12.27 -12.34
N THR A 172 9.23 12.35 -13.26
CA THR A 172 8.92 11.29 -14.21
C THR A 172 8.99 11.78 -15.66
N GLN A 173 9.26 10.86 -16.58
CA GLN A 173 9.35 11.11 -18.02
C GLN A 173 8.24 10.41 -18.81
N SER A 174 8.03 10.86 -20.05
CA SER A 174 7.05 10.25 -20.96
C SER A 174 7.49 8.84 -21.40
N PRO A 175 6.58 7.84 -21.47
CA PRO A 175 5.17 7.91 -21.08
C PRO A 175 4.99 7.82 -19.56
N ARG A 176 4.42 8.89 -18.97
CA ARG A 176 4.26 9.00 -17.52
C ARG A 176 3.10 8.16 -17.03
N GLU A 177 3.36 7.36 -16.00
CA GLU A 177 2.35 6.64 -15.23
C GLU A 177 2.56 6.81 -13.74
N ALA A 178 1.46 6.84 -12.98
CA ALA A 178 1.51 6.89 -11.53
C ALA A 178 0.41 6.02 -10.90
N VAL A 179 0.77 5.27 -9.86
CA VAL A 179 -0.18 4.61 -8.96
C VAL A 179 -0.11 5.30 -7.61
N LEU A 180 -1.21 5.92 -7.20
CA LEU A 180 -1.31 6.67 -5.96
C LEU A 180 -2.12 5.88 -4.94
N LEU A 181 -1.60 5.76 -3.72
CA LEU A 181 -2.39 5.29 -2.59
C LEU A 181 -3.08 6.47 -1.91
N VAL A 182 -4.34 6.70 -2.29
CA VAL A 182 -5.21 7.71 -1.69
C VAL A 182 -5.65 7.25 -0.30
N LYS A 183 -5.29 8.05 0.70
CA LYS A 183 -5.61 7.79 2.12
C LYS A 183 -6.58 8.87 2.61
N PRO A 184 -7.89 8.61 2.65
CA PRO A 184 -8.89 9.63 2.96
C PRO A 184 -8.57 10.46 4.21
N GLN A 185 -8.03 9.83 5.26
CA GLN A 185 -7.65 10.49 6.52
C GLN A 185 -6.58 11.59 6.40
N PHE A 186 -5.83 11.65 5.29
CA PHE A 186 -4.83 12.69 5.02
C PHE A 186 -5.27 13.69 3.93
N GLU A 187 -6.37 13.38 3.23
CA GLU A 187 -6.93 14.23 2.18
C GLU A 187 -8.09 15.08 2.70
N VAL A 188 -8.94 14.51 3.57
CA VAL A 188 -10.07 15.25 4.14
C VAL A 188 -9.61 16.21 5.24
N GLY A 189 -10.32 17.33 5.37
CA GLY A 189 -10.09 18.29 6.46
C GLY A 189 -10.32 17.67 7.84
N LYS A 190 -9.65 18.22 8.87
CA LYS A 190 -9.66 17.71 10.25
C LYS A 190 -11.05 17.48 10.84
N SER A 191 -12.06 18.27 10.45
CA SER A 191 -13.44 18.14 10.91
C SER A 191 -14.14 16.85 10.46
N ARG A 192 -13.65 16.22 9.39
CA ARG A 192 -14.19 14.99 8.79
C ARG A 192 -13.46 13.72 9.23
N VAL A 193 -12.41 13.88 10.04
CA VAL A 193 -11.66 12.76 10.61
C VAL A 193 -12.28 12.39 11.95
N GLY A 194 -12.90 11.21 12.01
CA GLY A 194 -13.55 10.71 13.22
C GLY A 194 -12.58 10.28 14.32
N LYS A 195 -13.14 9.73 15.41
CA LYS A 195 -12.36 9.17 16.52
C LYS A 195 -11.30 8.17 16.01
N LYS A 196 -10.10 8.23 16.61
CA LYS A 196 -8.91 7.44 16.27
C LYS A 196 -8.32 7.70 14.87
N GLY A 197 -8.67 8.82 14.22
CA GLY A 197 -8.08 9.16 12.92
C GLY A 197 -8.70 8.40 11.75
N VAL A 198 -9.97 7.99 11.86
CA VAL A 198 -10.63 7.13 10.87
C VAL A 198 -11.79 7.85 10.19
N VAL A 199 -11.80 7.81 8.85
CA VAL A 199 -12.87 8.36 8.00
C VAL A 199 -13.89 7.25 7.74
N ARG A 200 -15.10 7.39 8.30
CA ARG A 200 -16.15 6.35 8.26
C ARG A 200 -17.28 6.63 7.27
N ASP A 201 -17.43 7.87 6.82
CA ASP A 201 -18.44 8.19 5.82
C ASP A 201 -17.85 7.87 4.42
N PRO A 202 -18.47 6.95 3.64
CA PRO A 202 -18.01 6.66 2.29
C PRO A 202 -18.02 7.90 1.38
N ARG A 203 -18.91 8.88 1.65
CA ARG A 203 -18.95 10.13 0.87
C ARG A 203 -17.71 10.98 1.11
N ASP A 204 -17.21 11.03 2.34
CA ASP A 204 -15.96 11.73 2.64
C ASP A 204 -14.75 11.03 2.01
N GLN A 205 -14.79 9.70 1.92
CA GLN A 205 -13.77 8.94 1.19
C GLN A 205 -13.84 9.21 -0.32
N ALA A 206 -15.04 9.36 -0.88
CA ALA A 206 -15.23 9.68 -2.29
C ALA A 206 -14.74 11.10 -2.62
N ASP A 207 -15.06 12.07 -1.77
CA ASP A 207 -14.56 13.44 -1.89
C ASP A 207 -13.03 13.49 -1.88
N ALA A 208 -12.37 12.70 -1.03
CA ALA A 208 -10.92 12.62 -0.98
C ALA A 208 -10.32 12.14 -2.31
N ILE A 209 -10.88 11.07 -2.89
CA ILE A 209 -10.44 10.54 -4.19
C ILE A 209 -10.69 11.56 -5.29
N PHE A 210 -11.89 12.16 -5.33
CA PHE A 210 -12.27 13.13 -6.33
C PHE A 210 -11.39 14.38 -6.30
N GLN A 211 -11.08 14.90 -5.11
CA GLN A 211 -10.17 16.03 -4.94
C GLN A 211 -8.75 15.73 -5.48
N VAL A 212 -8.21 14.54 -5.18
CA VAL A 212 -6.90 14.13 -5.69
C VAL A 212 -6.92 14.02 -7.21
N TRP A 213 -7.98 13.43 -7.76
CA TRP A 213 -8.17 13.31 -9.21
C TRP A 213 -8.23 14.68 -9.91
N GLN A 214 -9.04 15.62 -9.41
CA GLN A 214 -9.17 16.96 -10.02
C GLN A 214 -7.83 17.70 -10.08
N VAL A 215 -7.06 17.68 -8.98
CA VAL A 215 -5.72 18.29 -8.96
C VAL A 215 -4.74 17.59 -9.91
N ALA A 216 -4.85 16.26 -10.04
CA ALA A 216 -4.03 15.52 -10.99
C ALA A 216 -4.36 15.93 -12.44
N GLU A 217 -5.63 16.10 -12.77
CA GLU A 217 -6.10 16.53 -14.09
C GLU A 217 -5.56 17.91 -14.47
N GLU A 218 -5.57 18.87 -13.54
CA GLU A 218 -5.00 20.21 -13.72
C GLU A 218 -3.50 20.19 -14.05
N LEU A 219 -2.77 19.15 -13.59
CA LEU A 219 -1.34 18.96 -13.85
C LEU A 219 -1.07 18.22 -15.18
N GLY A 220 -2.10 17.74 -15.86
CA GLY A 220 -1.99 17.00 -17.13
C GLY A 220 -2.02 15.47 -16.98
N TRP A 221 -2.30 14.94 -15.79
CA TRP A 221 -2.59 13.52 -15.63
C TRP A 221 -3.97 13.18 -16.18
N LYS A 222 -4.12 12.00 -16.78
CA LYS A 222 -5.41 11.45 -17.18
C LYS A 222 -5.74 10.21 -16.36
N TYR A 223 -7.03 10.04 -16.09
CA TYR A 223 -7.55 8.92 -15.32
C TYR A 223 -7.38 7.61 -16.08
N LYS A 224 -7.02 6.54 -15.39
CA LYS A 224 -6.91 5.21 -16.01
C LYS A 224 -7.56 4.09 -15.20
N GLY A 225 -7.62 4.21 -13.87
CA GLY A 225 -8.31 3.23 -13.04
C GLY A 225 -8.40 3.60 -11.57
N LEU A 226 -9.38 3.01 -10.88
CA LEU A 226 -9.60 3.17 -9.45
C LEU A 226 -10.04 1.84 -8.83
N THR A 227 -9.41 1.45 -7.72
CA THR A 227 -9.83 0.32 -6.87
C THR A 227 -9.48 0.63 -5.40
N TRP A 228 -9.82 -0.25 -4.47
CA TRP A 228 -9.40 -0.15 -3.06
C TRP A 228 -8.19 -1.04 -2.77
N SER A 229 -7.37 -0.67 -1.79
CA SER A 229 -6.32 -1.51 -1.21
C SER A 229 -6.91 -2.84 -0.69
N PRO A 230 -6.20 -3.99 -0.77
CA PRO A 230 -6.68 -5.26 -0.21
C PRO A 230 -6.63 -5.29 1.32
N ILE A 231 -5.95 -4.33 1.94
CA ILE A 231 -5.81 -4.20 3.38
C ILE A 231 -6.11 -2.77 3.82
N THR A 232 -6.63 -2.62 5.04
CA THR A 232 -6.82 -1.30 5.64
C THR A 232 -5.52 -0.74 6.19
N GLY A 233 -5.44 0.59 6.31
CA GLY A 233 -4.38 1.26 7.07
C GLY A 233 -4.37 0.83 8.56
N PRO A 234 -3.30 1.13 9.32
CA PRO A 234 -3.13 0.63 10.69
C PRO A 234 -4.28 0.97 11.67
N ALA A 235 -4.95 2.10 11.46
CA ALA A 235 -6.09 2.53 12.26
C ALA A 235 -7.45 1.98 11.76
N GLY A 236 -7.46 1.20 10.67
CA GLY A 236 -8.68 0.68 10.03
C GLY A 236 -9.26 1.57 8.95
N ASN A 237 -8.51 2.54 8.40
CA ASN A 237 -8.96 3.31 7.24
C ASN A 237 -8.94 2.44 5.99
N VAL A 238 -10.01 2.50 5.20
CA VAL A 238 -10.01 2.01 3.82
C VAL A 238 -9.16 2.98 2.98
N GLU A 239 -8.26 2.43 2.18
CA GLU A 239 -7.33 3.19 1.33
C GLU A 239 -7.57 2.80 -0.13
N TYR A 240 -7.32 3.70 -1.07
CA TYR A 240 -7.68 3.54 -2.47
C TYR A 240 -6.48 3.65 -3.40
N LEU A 241 -6.50 2.90 -4.49
CA LEU A 241 -5.45 2.83 -5.50
C LEU A 241 -5.97 3.54 -6.74
N LEU A 242 -5.39 4.71 -7.05
CA LEU A 242 -5.72 5.52 -8.21
C LEU A 242 -4.59 5.41 -9.23
N TRP A 243 -4.91 4.95 -10.45
CA TRP A 243 -3.97 4.85 -11.55
C TRP A 243 -4.17 5.99 -12.54
N LEU A 244 -3.06 6.67 -12.82
CA LEU A 244 -2.96 7.83 -13.69
C LEU A 244 -1.95 7.57 -14.81
N ASN A 245 -2.20 8.17 -15.96
CA ASN A 245 -1.33 8.11 -17.14
C ASN A 245 -1.48 9.41 -17.94
N MET A 246 -0.45 9.87 -18.64
CA MET A 246 -0.54 11.13 -19.40
C MET A 246 -1.36 11.07 -20.70
N GLU A 247 -1.59 9.88 -21.25
CA GLU A 247 -2.20 9.63 -22.56
C GLU A 247 -3.52 8.84 -22.50
N SER A 248 -4.01 8.47 -21.32
CA SER A 248 -5.24 7.68 -21.17
C SER A 248 -6.47 8.31 -21.86
N GLU A 249 -7.28 7.47 -22.48
CA GLU A 249 -8.60 7.85 -23.02
C GLU A 249 -9.75 7.34 -22.15
N THR A 250 -9.44 6.68 -21.02
CA THR A 250 -10.46 6.19 -20.10
C THR A 250 -11.18 7.37 -19.46
N PRO A 251 -12.52 7.46 -19.59
CA PRO A 251 -13.27 8.54 -18.97
C PRO A 251 -13.19 8.43 -17.44
N PRO A 252 -12.94 9.54 -16.73
CA PRO A 252 -12.95 9.52 -15.27
C PRO A 252 -14.36 9.25 -14.72
N PRO A 253 -14.49 8.53 -13.59
CA PRO A 253 -15.76 8.39 -12.92
C PRO A 253 -16.21 9.73 -12.35
N ASP A 254 -17.50 10.00 -12.39
CA ASP A 254 -18.08 11.11 -11.63
C ASP A 254 -18.10 10.81 -10.13
N LEU A 255 -18.42 11.82 -9.32
CA LEU A 255 -18.44 11.68 -7.87
C LEU A 255 -19.45 10.61 -7.40
N ILE A 256 -20.56 10.42 -8.11
CA ILE A 256 -21.60 9.43 -7.76
C ILE A 256 -21.05 8.01 -7.93
N ALA A 257 -20.34 7.75 -9.03
CA ALA A 257 -19.67 6.47 -9.26
C ALA A 257 -18.59 6.20 -8.20
N ILE A 258 -17.81 7.22 -7.80
CA ILE A 258 -16.81 7.07 -6.73
C ILE A 258 -17.50 6.78 -5.38
N GLN A 259 -18.65 7.39 -5.08
CA GLN A 259 -19.43 7.09 -3.88
C GLN A 259 -19.92 5.64 -3.85
N GLN A 260 -20.26 5.06 -5.00
CA GLN A 260 -20.61 3.63 -5.08
C GLN A 260 -19.39 2.74 -4.81
N ILE A 261 -18.23 3.06 -5.38
CA ILE A 261 -16.97 2.32 -5.16
C ILE A 261 -16.58 2.33 -3.68
N THR A 262 -16.62 3.50 -3.03
CA THR A 262 -16.24 3.65 -1.62
C THR A 262 -17.20 2.91 -0.69
N LYS A 263 -18.50 2.90 -1.00
CA LYS A 263 -19.49 2.10 -0.27
C LYS A 263 -19.19 0.60 -0.40
N LEU A 264 -18.95 0.10 -1.61
CA LEU A 264 -18.61 -1.31 -1.84
C LEU A 264 -17.35 -1.74 -1.07
N ALA A 265 -16.31 -0.92 -1.10
CA ALA A 265 -15.07 -1.18 -0.35
C ALA A 265 -15.32 -1.26 1.16
N MET A 266 -16.15 -0.36 1.71
CA MET A 266 -16.51 -0.38 3.13
C MET A 266 -17.34 -1.61 3.51
N ASP A 267 -18.27 -2.04 2.65
CA ASP A 267 -19.08 -3.23 2.87
C ASP A 267 -18.20 -4.49 2.86
N GLU A 268 -17.19 -4.57 1.98
CA GLU A 268 -16.22 -5.69 1.94
C GLU A 268 -15.45 -5.83 3.27
N PHE A 269 -14.87 -4.74 3.79
CA PHE A 269 -14.13 -4.76 5.04
C PHE A 269 -14.98 -4.90 6.31
N SER A 270 -16.29 -4.60 6.22
CA SER A 270 -17.21 -4.83 7.33
C SER A 270 -17.61 -6.30 7.47
N ASN A 271 -17.46 -7.10 6.40
CA ASN A 271 -17.84 -8.50 6.34
C ASN A 271 -16.66 -9.49 6.52
N SER A 272 -15.42 -8.99 6.70
CA SER A 272 -14.15 -9.76 6.81
C SER A 272 -13.58 -9.83 8.23
#